data_AF-A0A248K0G4-F1
#
_entry.id   AF-A0A248K0G4-F1
#
_cell.length_a   1.000
_cell.length_b   1.000
_cell.length_c   1.000
_cell.angle_alpha   90.00
_cell.angle_beta   90.00
_cell.angle_gamma   90.00
#
_symmetry.space_group_name_H-M   'P 1'
#
loop_
_entity.id
_entity.type
_entity.pdbx_description
1 polymer ?
#
loop_
_entity_poly.entity_id
_entity_poly.type
_entity_poly.pdbx_seq_one_letter_code
_entity_poly.pdbx_strand_id
1 'polypeptide(L)'
;MVAHPDDEILWLSSALAGADRVVFCFGDPFGRPAKAAARRRAVAALALPGLIDLRIPESGAGFAVDRASPVATPQGLQITDTAARTRYEANFPRLVAALRPALAGCAEVYTHNPWGEYGHAEHVQVHRAVTALQAELGFRVWFSNYVDTKSWPLARRLAGAPCWTERRCVRPDVALARGLMKTYRRHGAWTWTPFHRWPAQETLYGQAPEVEGRHPMAGEEMLDVAGLRWWPPPWRRARRRLTALPV
;
A
#
# COMPACT_ATOMS: atom_id res chain seq x y z
N MET A 1 2.50 -5.78 5.85
CA MET A 1 1.10 -5.36 5.96
C MET A 1 0.62 -4.89 4.61
N VAL A 2 -0.49 -5.41 4.08
CA VAL A 2 -1.11 -4.86 2.88
C VAL A 2 -2.63 -4.83 2.98
N ALA A 3 -3.26 -3.95 2.20
CA ALA A 3 -4.68 -3.73 2.18
C ALA A 3 -5.39 -4.94 1.59
N HIS A 4 -4.98 -5.41 0.41
CA HIS A 4 -5.65 -6.50 -0.29
C HIS A 4 -4.67 -7.64 -0.64
N PRO A 5 -5.13 -8.89 -0.71
CA PRO A 5 -4.33 -9.96 -1.28
C PRO A 5 -3.98 -9.67 -2.74
N ASP A 6 -2.69 -9.76 -3.06
CA ASP A 6 -1.96 -9.37 -4.28
C ASP A 6 -1.16 -8.07 -4.18
N ASP A 7 -1.47 -7.19 -3.23
CA ASP A 7 -0.71 -5.96 -2.99
C ASP A 7 0.71 -6.25 -2.48
N GLU A 8 0.93 -7.35 -1.76
CA GLU A 8 2.23 -7.70 -1.18
C GLU A 8 3.27 -7.97 -2.26
N ILE A 9 2.83 -8.56 -3.37
CA ILE A 9 3.70 -8.78 -4.51
C ILE A 9 3.73 -7.59 -5.45
N LEU A 10 2.72 -6.72 -5.47
CA LEU A 10 2.74 -5.54 -6.35
C LEU A 10 3.64 -4.42 -5.82
N TRP A 11 3.61 -4.16 -4.50
CA TRP A 11 4.17 -2.93 -3.93
C TRP A 11 5.32 -3.16 -2.94
N LEU A 12 5.51 -4.41 -2.49
CA LEU A 12 6.46 -4.78 -1.43
C LEU A 12 7.22 -6.07 -1.75
N SER A 13 7.39 -6.39 -3.04
CA SER A 13 7.98 -7.65 -3.50
C SER A 13 9.41 -7.89 -3.02
N SER A 14 10.20 -6.86 -2.78
CA SER A 14 11.56 -6.97 -2.21
C SER A 14 11.60 -7.34 -0.73
N ALA A 15 10.54 -7.07 0.04
CA ALA A 15 10.50 -7.35 1.48
C ALA A 15 9.92 -8.74 1.79
N LEU A 16 9.20 -9.34 0.85
CA LEU A 16 8.35 -10.50 1.10
C LEU A 16 9.12 -11.75 1.54
N ALA A 17 10.28 -12.03 0.93
CA ALA A 17 11.08 -13.20 1.24
C ALA A 17 11.70 -13.16 2.66
N GLY A 18 11.91 -11.96 3.20
CA GLY A 18 12.48 -11.74 4.54
C GLY A 18 11.44 -11.48 5.63
N ALA A 19 10.14 -11.56 5.32
CA ALA A 19 9.10 -11.25 6.28
C ALA A 19 8.80 -12.44 7.22
N ASP A 20 8.77 -12.19 8.52
CA ASP A 20 8.32 -13.21 9.50
C ASP A 20 6.82 -13.51 9.38
N ARG A 21 6.05 -12.49 8.96
CA ARG A 21 4.61 -12.57 8.76
C ARG A 21 4.13 -11.65 7.65
N VAL A 22 3.15 -12.14 6.90
CA VAL A 22 2.38 -11.33 5.96
C VAL A 22 0.97 -11.19 6.50
N VAL A 23 0.43 -9.97 6.44
CA VAL A 23 -0.91 -9.72 6.97
C VAL A 23 -1.73 -8.98 5.93
N PHE A 24 -2.91 -9.53 5.64
CA PHE A 24 -3.91 -8.95 4.77
C PHE A 24 -5.01 -8.30 5.60
N CYS A 25 -5.26 -7.01 5.34
CA CYS A 25 -6.24 -6.25 6.09
C CYS A 25 -7.67 -6.56 5.64
N PHE A 26 -7.93 -6.43 4.33
CA PHE A 26 -9.27 -6.54 3.79
C PHE A 26 -9.53 -7.90 3.13
N GLY A 27 -10.64 -8.53 3.54
CA GLY A 27 -11.11 -9.82 3.06
C GLY A 27 -12.03 -9.68 1.87
N ASP A 28 -13.33 -9.59 2.11
CA ASP A 28 -14.34 -9.64 1.04
C ASP A 28 -14.49 -8.28 0.34
N PRO A 29 -14.36 -8.22 -1.01
CA PRO A 29 -14.65 -7.00 -1.76
C PRO A 29 -16.14 -6.64 -1.71
N PHE A 30 -16.42 -5.36 -1.47
CA PHE A 30 -17.79 -4.86 -1.34
C PHE A 30 -18.63 -5.16 -2.59
N GLY A 31 -19.79 -5.78 -2.41
CA GLY A 31 -20.75 -6.07 -3.48
C GLY A 31 -20.27 -7.05 -4.55
N ARG A 32 -19.19 -7.83 -4.30
CA ARG A 32 -18.62 -8.75 -5.31
C ARG A 32 -18.42 -10.17 -4.75
N PRO A 33 -19.50 -10.93 -4.50
CA PRO A 33 -19.43 -12.25 -3.86
C PRO A 33 -18.58 -13.27 -4.63
N ALA A 34 -18.63 -13.27 -5.97
CA ALA A 34 -17.80 -14.15 -6.79
C ALA A 34 -16.30 -13.84 -6.62
N LYS A 35 -15.94 -12.55 -6.57
CA LYS A 35 -14.56 -12.10 -6.32
C LYS A 35 -14.12 -12.41 -4.90
N ALA A 36 -15.02 -12.28 -3.91
CA ALA A 36 -14.76 -12.67 -2.53
C ALA A 36 -14.43 -14.16 -2.41
N ALA A 37 -15.23 -15.03 -3.05
CA ALA A 37 -14.97 -16.47 -3.07
C ALA A 37 -13.64 -16.81 -3.77
N ALA A 38 -13.32 -16.14 -4.89
CA ALA A 38 -12.04 -16.28 -5.59
C ALA A 38 -10.85 -15.90 -4.70
N ARG A 39 -10.94 -14.74 -4.02
CA ARG A 39 -9.91 -14.25 -3.10
C ARG A 39 -9.68 -15.19 -1.93
N ARG A 40 -10.74 -15.67 -1.26
CA ARG A 40 -10.61 -16.66 -0.17
C ARG A 40 -9.89 -17.93 -0.61
N ARG A 41 -10.21 -18.46 -1.79
CA ARG A 41 -9.51 -19.63 -2.36
C ARG A 41 -8.05 -19.32 -2.65
N ALA A 42 -7.76 -18.14 -3.19
CA ALA A 42 -6.38 -17.73 -3.46
C ALA A 42 -5.57 -17.63 -2.16
N VAL A 43 -6.07 -16.89 -1.16
CA VAL A 43 -5.42 -16.71 0.15
C VAL A 43 -5.14 -18.05 0.83
N ALA A 44 -6.12 -18.97 0.83
CA ALA A 44 -5.95 -20.31 1.38
C ALA A 44 -4.88 -21.16 0.66
N ALA A 45 -4.53 -20.81 -0.59
CA ALA A 45 -3.53 -21.50 -1.39
C ALA A 45 -2.15 -20.82 -1.37
N LEU A 46 -1.99 -19.69 -0.68
CA LEU A 46 -0.71 -18.99 -0.58
C LEU A 46 0.19 -19.67 0.45
N ALA A 47 1.42 -19.97 0.03
CA ALA A 47 2.49 -20.39 0.93
C ALA A 47 3.31 -19.15 1.35
N LEU A 48 2.71 -18.30 2.17
CA LEU A 48 3.36 -17.11 2.72
C LEU A 48 3.71 -17.32 4.20
N PRO A 49 4.86 -16.80 4.67
CA PRO A 49 5.28 -16.92 6.06
C PRO A 49 4.29 -16.20 6.98
N GLY A 50 3.91 -16.87 8.06
CA GLY A 50 3.09 -16.29 9.14
C GLY A 50 1.82 -15.58 8.66
N LEU A 51 1.17 -16.09 7.60
CA LEU A 51 0.05 -15.41 6.96
C LEU A 51 -1.12 -15.19 7.92
N ILE A 52 -1.51 -13.93 8.12
CA ILE A 52 -2.68 -13.52 8.90
C ILE A 52 -3.67 -12.81 7.95
N ASP A 53 -4.86 -13.38 7.80
CA ASP A 53 -5.95 -12.75 7.07
C ASP A 53 -6.97 -12.17 8.05
N LEU A 54 -6.98 -10.83 8.20
CA LEU A 54 -7.87 -10.13 9.13
C LEU A 54 -9.33 -10.14 8.66
N ARG A 55 -9.56 -10.34 7.36
CA ARG A 55 -10.90 -10.45 6.74
C ARG A 55 -11.84 -9.28 7.05
N ILE A 56 -11.31 -8.06 7.24
CA ILE A 56 -12.15 -6.88 7.38
C ILE A 56 -12.87 -6.65 6.03
N PRO A 57 -14.20 -6.45 5.99
CA PRO A 57 -14.88 -6.18 4.73
C PRO A 57 -14.37 -4.89 4.08
N GLU A 58 -14.14 -4.90 2.76
CA GLU A 58 -13.84 -3.67 2.03
C GLU A 58 -15.01 -2.68 2.16
N SER A 59 -14.67 -1.40 2.25
CA SER A 59 -15.62 -0.29 2.29
C SER A 59 -16.33 -0.08 0.96
N GLY A 60 -15.72 -0.50 -0.15
CA GLY A 60 -16.13 -0.15 -1.50
C GLY A 60 -15.79 1.29 -1.89
N ALA A 61 -15.04 2.03 -1.06
CA ALA A 61 -14.62 3.39 -1.37
C ALA A 61 -13.64 3.42 -2.55
N GLY A 62 -12.65 2.51 -2.59
CA GLY A 62 -11.74 2.36 -3.71
C GLY A 62 -11.09 3.67 -4.17
N PHE A 63 -11.65 4.27 -5.23
CA PHE A 63 -11.22 5.54 -5.80
C PHE A 63 -12.21 6.70 -5.67
N ALA A 64 -13.22 6.59 -4.79
CA ALA A 64 -14.21 7.62 -4.50
C ALA A 64 -13.59 8.75 -3.65
N VAL A 65 -12.58 9.42 -4.20
CA VAL A 65 -11.83 10.53 -3.61
C VAL A 65 -11.77 11.64 -4.65
N ASP A 66 -11.85 12.89 -4.22
CA ASP A 66 -11.51 14.02 -5.10
C ASP A 66 -10.02 13.94 -5.46
N ARG A 67 -9.73 13.54 -6.70
CA ARG A 67 -8.35 13.36 -7.18
C ARG A 67 -7.65 14.68 -7.47
N ALA A 68 -8.40 15.74 -7.79
CA ALA A 68 -7.81 17.05 -8.02
C ALA A 68 -7.42 17.70 -6.69
N SER A 69 -8.27 17.51 -5.67
CA SER A 69 -8.05 18.04 -4.33
C SER A 69 -8.27 17.01 -3.22
N PRO A 70 -7.40 16.00 -3.08
CA PRO A 70 -7.56 14.97 -2.05
C PRO A 70 -7.36 15.55 -0.65
N VAL A 71 -8.38 15.45 0.20
CA VAL A 71 -8.36 15.94 1.58
C VAL A 71 -8.02 14.79 2.52
N ALA A 72 -6.98 14.97 3.34
CA ALA A 72 -6.61 14.02 4.38
C ALA A 72 -7.58 14.14 5.57
N THR A 73 -7.92 13.00 6.17
CA THR A 73 -8.71 12.90 7.40
C THR A 73 -7.95 12.05 8.42
N PRO A 74 -8.33 12.07 9.71
CA PRO A 74 -7.72 11.19 10.71
C PRO A 74 -7.75 9.70 10.31
N GLN A 75 -8.78 9.27 9.58
CA GLN A 75 -8.99 7.89 9.14
C GLN A 75 -8.30 7.55 7.81
N GLY A 76 -7.75 8.53 7.09
CA GLY A 76 -7.25 8.35 5.73
C GLY A 76 -7.55 9.54 4.83
N LEU A 77 -8.54 9.40 3.95
CA LEU A 77 -8.97 10.42 2.99
C LEU A 77 -10.46 10.70 3.11
N GLN A 78 -10.86 11.91 2.72
CA GLN A 78 -12.25 12.24 2.52
C GLN A 78 -12.81 11.47 1.31
N ILE A 79 -13.85 10.68 1.55
CA ILE A 79 -14.54 9.90 0.53
C ILE A 79 -15.73 10.69 -0.03
N THR A 80 -15.85 10.76 -1.36
CA THR A 80 -16.90 11.51 -2.06
C THR A 80 -18.23 10.78 -2.12
N ASP A 81 -18.21 9.44 -2.16
CA ASP A 81 -19.41 8.61 -2.08
C ASP A 81 -19.88 8.45 -0.63
N THR A 82 -21.06 9.00 -0.30
CA THR A 82 -21.58 9.03 1.07
C THR A 82 -21.77 7.64 1.68
N ALA A 83 -22.25 6.67 0.89
CA ALA A 83 -22.51 5.31 1.41
C ALA A 83 -21.21 4.55 1.71
N ALA A 84 -20.21 4.66 0.84
CA ALA A 84 -18.89 4.08 1.04
C ALA A 84 -18.10 4.81 2.14
N ARG A 85 -18.27 6.13 2.29
CA ARG A 85 -17.63 6.92 3.35
C ARG A 85 -17.93 6.35 4.74
N THR A 86 -19.19 6.08 5.05
CA THR A 86 -19.57 5.52 6.36
C THR A 86 -18.86 4.19 6.65
N ARG A 87 -18.76 3.30 5.66
CA ARG A 87 -18.05 2.01 5.81
C ARG A 87 -16.54 2.21 5.93
N TYR A 88 -15.97 3.12 5.13
CA TYR A 88 -14.56 3.46 5.16
C TYR A 88 -14.15 4.02 6.53
N GLU A 89 -14.87 5.00 7.05
CA GLU A 89 -14.58 5.57 8.37
C GLU A 89 -14.74 4.55 9.49
N ALA A 90 -15.76 3.67 9.41
CA ALA A 90 -15.96 2.59 10.38
C ALA A 90 -14.87 1.50 10.32
N ASN A 91 -14.18 1.35 9.18
CA ASN A 91 -13.09 0.38 9.03
C ASN A 91 -11.81 0.83 9.76
N PHE A 92 -11.56 2.12 9.93
CA PHE A 92 -10.36 2.62 10.60
C PHE A 92 -10.18 2.09 12.04
N PRO A 93 -11.15 2.25 12.97
CA PRO A 93 -10.99 1.70 14.32
C PRO A 93 -10.91 0.16 14.32
N ARG A 94 -11.57 -0.52 13.37
CA ARG A 94 -11.47 -1.99 13.22
C ARG A 94 -10.07 -2.42 12.80
N LEU A 95 -9.46 -1.69 11.85
CA LEU A 95 -8.08 -1.90 11.44
C LEU A 95 -7.14 -1.71 12.62
N VAL A 96 -7.22 -0.59 13.33
CA VAL A 96 -6.36 -0.32 14.49
C VAL A 96 -6.48 -1.44 15.53
N ALA A 97 -7.70 -1.83 15.89
CA ALA A 97 -7.93 -2.89 16.87
C ALA A 97 -7.37 -4.27 16.41
N ALA A 98 -7.56 -4.62 15.14
CA ALA A 98 -7.10 -5.91 14.60
C ALA A 98 -5.58 -5.94 14.34
N LEU A 99 -4.98 -4.80 13.97
CA LEU A 99 -3.55 -4.68 13.67
C LEU A 99 -2.71 -4.63 14.94
N ARG A 100 -3.21 -4.02 16.02
CA ARG A 100 -2.46 -3.89 17.27
C ARG A 100 -1.83 -5.21 17.75
N PRO A 101 -2.56 -6.33 17.90
CA PRO A 101 -1.95 -7.60 18.30
C PRO A 101 -1.06 -8.20 17.21
N ALA A 102 -1.36 -7.98 15.92
CA ALA A 102 -0.57 -8.52 14.82
C ALA A 102 0.82 -7.85 14.68
N LEU A 103 0.92 -6.58 15.09
CA LEU A 103 2.12 -5.75 15.03
C LEU A 103 2.92 -5.73 16.34
N ALA A 104 2.38 -6.27 17.43
CA ALA A 104 3.06 -6.31 18.71
C ALA A 104 4.39 -7.08 18.61
N GLY A 105 5.47 -6.46 19.11
CA GLY A 105 6.82 -7.03 19.10
C GLY A 105 7.54 -6.96 17.76
N CYS A 106 6.93 -6.41 16.70
CA CYS A 106 7.63 -6.18 15.44
C CYS A 106 8.67 -5.06 15.59
N ALA A 107 9.87 -5.25 15.04
CA ALA A 107 10.86 -4.17 14.92
C ALA A 107 10.61 -3.29 13.69
N GLU A 108 10.20 -3.91 12.58
CA GLU A 108 9.96 -3.25 11.29
C GLU A 108 8.60 -3.67 10.73
N VAL A 109 7.85 -2.72 10.15
CA VAL A 109 6.54 -2.95 9.53
C VAL A 109 6.52 -2.33 8.14
N TYR A 110 6.46 -3.17 7.12
CA TYR A 110 6.30 -2.75 5.72
C TYR A 110 4.81 -2.58 5.40
N THR A 111 4.43 -1.45 4.83
CA THR A 111 3.04 -1.11 4.49
C THR A 111 2.95 -0.23 3.24
N HIS A 112 1.72 0.10 2.83
CA HIS A 112 1.46 1.04 1.75
C HIS A 112 2.08 2.41 2.05
N ASN A 113 2.28 3.21 1.01
CA ASN A 113 2.75 4.58 1.15
C ASN A 113 1.62 5.57 1.50
N PRO A 114 1.96 6.78 1.99
CA PRO A 114 0.96 7.75 2.46
C PRO A 114 -0.07 8.21 1.41
N TRP A 115 0.19 7.96 0.13
CA TRP A 115 -0.68 8.36 -0.99
C TRP A 115 -1.28 7.17 -1.75
N GLY A 116 -1.15 5.95 -1.23
CA GLY A 116 -1.83 4.73 -1.68
C GLY A 116 -1.43 4.27 -3.08
N GLU A 117 -0.15 4.38 -3.42
CA GLU A 117 0.51 3.98 -4.68
C GLU A 117 -0.16 4.57 -5.92
N TYR A 118 -1.27 3.97 -6.37
CA TYR A 118 -2.10 4.41 -7.49
C TYR A 118 -3.37 5.16 -7.05
N GLY A 119 -3.39 5.67 -5.82
CA GLY A 119 -4.44 6.53 -5.26
C GLY A 119 -5.63 5.76 -4.69
N HIS A 120 -5.40 4.55 -4.18
CA HIS A 120 -6.46 3.74 -3.57
C HIS A 120 -6.68 4.16 -2.11
N ALA A 121 -7.92 4.52 -1.76
CA ALA A 121 -8.24 5.09 -0.45
C ALA A 121 -7.95 4.12 0.70
N GLU A 122 -8.20 2.82 0.51
CA GLU A 122 -7.95 1.78 1.51
C GLU A 122 -6.46 1.53 1.75
N HIS A 123 -5.60 1.80 0.77
CA HIS A 123 -4.15 1.71 0.95
C HIS A 123 -3.68 2.83 1.88
N VAL A 124 -4.18 4.05 1.65
CA VAL A 124 -3.94 5.19 2.54
C VAL A 124 -4.48 4.93 3.93
N GLN A 125 -5.67 4.34 4.06
CA GLN A 125 -6.24 3.99 5.36
C GLN A 125 -5.39 2.97 6.13
N VAL A 126 -4.88 1.95 5.45
CA VAL A 126 -3.98 0.95 6.07
C VAL A 126 -2.66 1.60 6.48
N HIS A 127 -2.07 2.46 5.65
CA HIS A 127 -0.91 3.26 6.04
C HIS A 127 -1.18 4.10 7.29
N ARG A 128 -2.35 4.78 7.36
CA ARG A 128 -2.75 5.55 8.54
C ARG A 128 -2.94 4.69 9.79
N ALA A 129 -3.58 3.53 9.67
CA ALA A 129 -3.81 2.64 10.81
C ALA A 129 -2.49 2.08 11.36
N VAL A 130 -1.56 1.68 10.48
CA VAL A 130 -0.21 1.23 10.86
C VAL A 130 0.57 2.36 11.53
N THR A 131 0.63 3.55 10.93
CA THR A 131 1.38 4.68 11.50
C THR A 131 0.78 5.21 12.81
N ALA A 132 -0.55 5.09 13.02
CA ALA A 132 -1.18 5.43 14.29
C ALA A 132 -0.73 4.50 15.45
N LEU A 133 -0.43 3.23 15.14
CA LEU A 133 0.10 2.26 16.11
C LEU A 133 1.61 2.37 16.33
N GLN A 134 2.33 3.11 15.48
CA GLN A 134 3.79 3.25 15.59
C GLN A 134 4.19 3.89 16.92
N ALA A 135 3.52 4.96 17.35
CA ALA A 135 3.86 5.64 18.60
C ALA A 135 3.62 4.74 19.83
N GLU A 136 2.64 3.83 19.75
CA GLU A 136 2.33 2.87 20.81
C GLU A 136 3.31 1.70 20.84
N LEU A 137 3.69 1.16 19.68
CA LEU A 137 4.40 -0.11 19.55
C LEU A 137 5.89 0.01 19.18
N GLY A 138 6.37 1.20 18.81
CA GLY A 138 7.79 1.50 18.63
C GLY A 138 8.46 0.93 17.39
N PHE A 139 7.72 0.36 16.42
CA PHE A 139 8.32 -0.19 15.21
C PHE A 139 8.73 0.89 14.19
N ARG A 140 9.69 0.57 13.32
CA ARG A 140 9.99 1.34 12.12
C ARG A 140 8.97 1.03 11.02
N VAL A 141 8.38 2.04 10.41
CA VAL A 141 7.49 1.86 9.24
C VAL A 141 8.31 1.96 7.96
N TRP A 142 8.09 1.01 7.05
CA TRP A 142 8.67 1.03 5.71
C TRP A 142 7.57 1.13 4.66
N PHE A 143 7.75 2.00 3.67
CA PHE A 143 6.85 2.09 2.52
C PHE A 143 7.61 2.37 1.23
N SER A 144 6.98 2.07 0.09
CA SER A 144 7.64 2.13 -1.21
C SER A 144 7.37 3.45 -1.96
N ASN A 145 8.27 3.81 -2.89
CA ASN A 145 8.24 5.09 -3.62
C ASN A 145 7.29 5.13 -4.83
N TYR A 146 6.31 4.23 -4.89
CA TYR A 146 5.41 4.08 -6.03
C TYR A 146 4.37 5.21 -6.08
N VAL A 147 4.12 5.77 -7.26
CA VAL A 147 3.11 6.81 -7.47
C VAL A 147 2.41 6.62 -8.82
N ASP A 148 1.22 7.18 -8.99
CA ASP A 148 0.54 7.31 -10.28
C ASP A 148 0.02 8.74 -10.43
N THR A 149 -0.48 9.07 -11.61
CA THR A 149 -1.23 10.30 -11.89
C THR A 149 -2.36 10.56 -10.87
N LYS A 150 -3.02 9.51 -10.37
CA LYS A 150 -4.14 9.63 -9.41
C LYS A 150 -3.68 10.00 -8.00
N SER A 151 -2.55 9.48 -7.53
CA SER A 151 -1.99 9.75 -6.21
C SER A 151 -1.06 10.97 -6.20
N TRP A 152 -0.61 11.42 -7.37
CA TRP A 152 0.34 12.53 -7.50
C TRP A 152 -0.08 13.80 -6.75
N PRO A 153 -1.33 14.29 -6.81
CA PRO A 153 -1.72 15.49 -6.07
C PRO A 153 -1.58 15.34 -4.56
N LEU A 154 -1.92 14.16 -4.01
CA LEU A 154 -1.73 13.85 -2.60
C LEU A 154 -0.24 13.75 -2.23
N ALA A 155 0.54 13.04 -3.05
CA ALA A 155 1.98 12.93 -2.84
C ALA A 155 2.66 14.30 -2.79
N ARG A 156 2.30 15.23 -3.69
CA ARG A 156 2.83 16.61 -3.71
C ARG A 156 2.43 17.42 -2.48
N ARG A 157 1.20 17.25 -1.99
CA ARG A 157 0.74 17.89 -0.73
C ARG A 157 1.55 17.43 0.46
N LEU A 158 1.89 16.14 0.51
CA LEU A 158 2.65 15.55 1.61
C LEU A 158 4.16 15.77 1.47
N ALA A 159 4.66 16.12 0.28
CA ALA A 159 6.09 16.10 -0.05
C ALA A 159 6.95 17.03 0.81
N GLY A 160 6.40 18.16 1.24
CA GLY A 160 7.12 19.15 2.06
C GLY A 160 7.28 18.72 3.53
N ALA A 161 6.46 17.79 4.02
CA ALA A 161 6.52 17.36 5.40
C ALA A 161 7.65 16.32 5.61
N PRO A 162 8.48 16.47 6.65
CA PRO A 162 9.44 15.44 7.04
C PRO A 162 8.75 14.10 7.33
N CYS A 163 9.15 13.02 6.63
CA CYS A 163 8.47 11.73 6.77
C CYS A 163 9.36 10.49 6.73
N TRP A 164 10.66 10.59 6.40
CA TRP A 164 11.54 9.44 6.36
C TRP A 164 12.91 9.73 6.95
N THR A 165 13.54 8.73 7.53
CA THR A 165 14.87 8.79 8.19
C THR A 165 15.91 7.91 7.48
N GLU A 166 15.44 6.89 6.75
CA GLU A 166 16.31 5.95 6.05
C GLU A 166 15.75 5.67 4.66
N ARG A 167 16.63 5.42 3.70
CA ARG A 167 16.28 5.07 2.33
C ARG A 167 17.03 3.81 1.90
N ARG A 168 16.31 2.80 1.41
CA ARG A 168 16.87 1.55 0.90
C ARG A 168 16.53 1.38 -0.58
N CYS A 169 17.53 1.06 -1.37
CA CYS A 169 17.38 0.71 -2.78
C CYS A 169 17.58 -0.80 -2.92
N VAL A 170 16.51 -1.53 -3.22
CA VAL A 170 16.47 -3.00 -3.17
C VAL A 170 15.91 -3.58 -4.46
N ARG A 171 16.21 -4.84 -4.74
CA ARG A 171 15.67 -5.55 -5.91
C ARG A 171 14.43 -6.36 -5.51
N PRO A 172 13.31 -6.25 -6.24
CA PRO A 172 12.19 -7.18 -6.13
C PRO A 172 12.61 -8.65 -6.21
N ASP A 173 12.01 -9.51 -5.39
CA ASP A 173 12.03 -10.95 -5.65
C ASP A 173 10.98 -11.30 -6.73
N VAL A 174 11.38 -11.12 -7.99
CA VAL A 174 10.50 -11.35 -9.14
C VAL A 174 10.13 -12.83 -9.28
N ALA A 175 10.97 -13.76 -8.80
CA ALA A 175 10.68 -15.18 -8.88
C ALA A 175 9.54 -15.55 -7.93
N LEU A 176 9.65 -15.14 -6.66
CA LEU A 176 8.60 -15.29 -5.66
C LEU A 176 7.31 -14.60 -6.11
N ALA A 177 7.40 -13.34 -6.52
CA ALA A 177 6.25 -12.55 -6.94
C ALA A 177 5.49 -13.18 -8.13
N ARG A 178 6.22 -13.73 -9.12
CA ARG A 178 5.61 -14.48 -10.22
C ARG A 178 4.98 -15.79 -9.78
N GLY A 179 5.57 -16.49 -8.82
CA GLY A 179 5.00 -17.70 -8.23
C GLY A 179 3.63 -17.42 -7.61
N LEU A 180 3.55 -16.40 -6.77
CA LEU A 180 2.31 -15.99 -6.10
C LEU A 180 1.29 -15.41 -7.10
N MET A 181 1.73 -14.63 -8.08
CA MET A 181 0.87 -14.16 -9.18
C MET A 181 0.18 -15.33 -9.91
N LYS A 182 0.87 -16.45 -10.13
CA LYS A 182 0.25 -17.65 -10.73
C LYS A 182 -0.86 -18.20 -9.83
N THR A 183 -0.67 -18.24 -8.51
CA THR A 183 -1.71 -18.65 -7.55
C THR A 183 -2.92 -17.74 -7.62
N TYR A 184 -2.72 -16.41 -7.56
CA TYR A 184 -3.83 -15.45 -7.69
C TYR A 184 -4.59 -15.62 -9.01
N ARG A 185 -3.87 -15.79 -10.12
CA ARG A 185 -4.49 -16.01 -11.45
C ARG A 185 -5.26 -17.31 -11.51
N ARG A 186 -4.70 -18.41 -10.99
CA ARG A 186 -5.34 -19.74 -10.95
C ARG A 186 -6.69 -19.70 -10.26
N HIS A 187 -6.82 -18.89 -9.20
CA HIS A 187 -8.05 -18.78 -8.43
C HIS A 187 -8.98 -17.64 -8.87
N GLY A 188 -8.58 -16.84 -9.87
CA GLY A 188 -9.35 -15.69 -10.37
C GLY A 188 -9.32 -14.47 -9.44
N ALA A 189 -8.30 -14.36 -8.60
CA ALA A 189 -8.15 -13.31 -7.59
C ALA A 189 -7.19 -12.18 -8.01
N TRP A 190 -6.39 -12.37 -9.06
CA TRP A 190 -5.45 -11.34 -9.56
C TRP A 190 -6.18 -10.09 -10.02
N THR A 191 -5.83 -8.93 -9.45
CA THR A 191 -6.54 -7.66 -9.71
C THR A 191 -5.83 -6.70 -10.64
N TRP A 192 -4.58 -7.01 -11.02
CA TRP A 192 -3.77 -6.14 -11.87
C TRP A 192 -3.65 -6.64 -13.32
N THR A 193 -2.87 -5.94 -14.15
CA THR A 193 -2.74 -6.31 -15.56
C THR A 193 -2.01 -7.67 -15.70
N PRO A 194 -2.35 -8.51 -16.69
CA PRO A 194 -1.65 -9.78 -16.93
C PRO A 194 -0.16 -9.61 -17.28
N PHE A 195 0.22 -8.41 -17.73
CA PHE A 195 1.55 -8.05 -18.22
C PHE A 195 2.31 -7.16 -17.24
N HIS A 196 1.95 -7.20 -15.96
CA HIS A 196 2.64 -6.45 -14.94
C HIS A 196 4.14 -6.77 -14.95
N ARG A 197 4.96 -5.72 -14.90
CA ARG A 197 6.41 -5.84 -14.73
C ARG A 197 6.79 -5.22 -13.41
N TRP A 198 7.51 -6.00 -12.61
CA TRP A 198 8.23 -5.47 -11.46
C TRP A 198 9.35 -4.55 -11.92
N PRO A 199 9.62 -3.46 -11.18
CA PRO A 199 10.75 -2.60 -11.50
C PRO A 199 12.07 -3.35 -11.32
N ALA A 200 13.14 -2.86 -11.96
CA ALA A 200 14.48 -3.40 -11.72
C ALA A 200 14.98 -3.10 -10.29
N GLN A 201 14.42 -2.06 -9.67
CA GLN A 201 14.76 -1.60 -8.33
C GLN A 201 13.54 -0.93 -7.68
N GLU A 202 13.30 -1.26 -6.41
CA GLU A 202 12.39 -0.58 -5.52
C GLU A 202 13.18 0.37 -4.60
N THR A 203 12.61 1.53 -4.31
CA THR A 203 13.10 2.40 -3.24
C THR A 203 12.10 2.35 -2.09
N LEU A 204 12.59 1.99 -0.91
CA LEU A 204 11.82 1.96 0.33
C LEU A 204 12.29 3.08 1.25
N TYR A 205 11.35 3.73 1.91
CA TYR A 205 11.59 4.79 2.88
C TYR A 205 11.19 4.31 4.27
N GLY A 206 12.12 4.44 5.21
CA GLY A 206 11.99 4.05 6.60
C GLY A 206 11.65 5.25 7.47
N GLN A 207 10.52 5.18 8.15
CA GLN A 207 10.06 6.14 9.14
C GLN A 207 10.31 5.55 10.53
N ALA A 208 11.33 6.05 11.22
CA ALA A 208 11.59 5.74 12.63
C ALA A 208 10.42 6.20 13.53
N PRO A 209 10.20 5.58 14.70
CA PRO A 209 9.19 6.08 15.64
C PRO A 209 9.50 7.50 16.11
N GLU A 210 10.78 7.85 16.26
CA GLU A 210 11.20 9.23 16.55
C GLU A 210 10.95 10.16 15.36
N VAL A 211 10.65 11.43 15.66
CA VAL A 211 10.38 12.46 14.65
C VAL A 211 11.65 13.20 14.22
N GLU A 212 12.70 13.16 15.04
CA GLU A 212 13.95 13.87 14.79
C GLU A 212 14.69 13.28 13.58
N GLY A 213 15.36 14.15 12.81
CA GLY A 213 16.15 13.74 11.64
C GLY A 213 15.33 13.26 10.43
N ARG A 214 14.01 13.45 10.42
CA ARG A 214 13.20 13.14 9.24
C ARG A 214 13.48 14.12 8.09
N HIS A 215 13.56 13.58 6.89
CA HIS A 215 13.69 14.30 5.63
C HIS A 215 12.33 14.43 4.93
N PRO A 216 12.09 15.53 4.19
CA PRO A 216 10.94 15.64 3.29
C PRO A 216 11.08 14.70 2.08
N MET A 217 9.99 14.45 1.37
CA MET A 217 10.02 13.72 0.09
C MET A 217 10.25 14.65 -1.10
N ALA A 218 10.16 15.97 -0.91
CA ALA A 218 10.42 16.95 -1.95
C ALA A 218 11.83 16.74 -2.54
N GLY A 219 11.90 16.58 -3.85
CA GLY A 219 13.13 16.29 -4.58
C GLY A 219 13.39 14.80 -4.83
N GLU A 220 12.72 13.88 -4.13
CA GLU A 220 12.92 12.43 -4.34
C GLU A 220 12.37 11.94 -5.70
N GLU A 221 12.98 10.88 -6.23
CA GLU A 221 12.49 10.21 -7.43
C GLU A 221 11.45 9.14 -7.07
N MET A 222 10.24 9.32 -7.58
CA MET A 222 9.10 8.41 -7.39
C MET A 222 8.96 7.50 -8.60
N LEU A 223 8.63 6.23 -8.38
CA LEU A 223 8.42 5.27 -9.45
C LEU A 223 6.97 5.35 -9.97
N ASP A 224 6.80 5.66 -11.25
CA ASP A 224 5.49 5.77 -11.88
C ASP A 224 4.91 4.39 -12.22
N VAL A 225 3.87 3.97 -11.50
CA VAL A 225 3.25 2.65 -11.65
C VAL A 225 2.52 2.48 -12.98
N ALA A 226 2.15 3.57 -13.66
CA ALA A 226 1.64 3.48 -15.03
C ALA A 226 2.72 2.93 -15.96
N GLY A 227 3.99 3.26 -15.71
CA GLY A 227 5.15 2.72 -16.42
C GLY A 227 5.43 1.23 -16.17
N LEU A 228 4.80 0.64 -15.15
CA LEU A 228 4.87 -0.81 -14.86
C LEU A 228 3.79 -1.63 -15.57
N ARG A 229 2.89 -0.95 -16.29
CA ARG A 229 1.97 -1.56 -17.23
C ARG A 229 2.70 -1.63 -18.57
N TRP A 230 2.44 -2.66 -19.37
CA TRP A 230 3.09 -2.90 -20.68
C TRP A 230 3.04 -1.70 -21.64
N TRP A 231 2.16 -0.74 -21.36
CA TRP A 231 2.02 0.55 -22.01
C TRP A 231 2.06 1.64 -20.93
N PRO A 232 2.98 2.63 -20.97
CA PRO A 232 3.63 3.22 -22.14
C PRO A 232 5.07 2.69 -22.42
N PRO A 233 5.63 2.97 -23.61
CA PRO A 233 6.82 2.29 -24.14
C PRO A 233 8.13 2.61 -23.38
N PRO A 234 9.19 1.77 -23.54
CA PRO A 234 10.43 1.79 -22.74
C PRO A 234 11.23 3.11 -22.74
N TRP A 235 10.85 4.09 -23.55
CA TRP A 235 11.50 5.40 -23.67
C TRP A 235 11.01 6.42 -22.63
N ARG A 236 9.86 6.21 -21.97
CA ARG A 236 9.47 7.05 -20.83
C ARG A 236 10.17 6.54 -19.58
N ARG A 237 10.99 7.38 -18.94
CA ARG A 237 11.43 7.13 -17.56
C ARG A 237 10.16 6.97 -16.72
N ALA A 238 9.93 5.77 -16.19
CA ALA A 238 8.88 5.48 -15.21
C ALA A 238 9.22 6.10 -13.85
N ARG A 239 9.68 7.35 -13.86
CA ARG A 239 10.14 8.10 -12.70
C ARG A 239 9.65 9.53 -12.79
N ARG A 240 9.16 10.06 -11.66
CA ARG A 240 8.74 11.45 -11.50
C ARG A 240 9.48 12.03 -10.32
N ARG A 241 10.05 13.23 -10.45
CA ARG A 241 10.65 13.93 -9.30
C ARG A 241 9.54 14.60 -8.50
N LEU A 242 9.40 14.25 -7.23
CA LEU A 242 8.35 14.80 -6.39
C LEU A 242 8.64 16.26 -6.08
N THR A 243 7.68 17.14 -6.36
CA THR A 243 7.76 18.56 -6.03
C THR A 243 6.70 18.89 -5.00
N ALA A 244 7.08 19.62 -3.95
CA ALA A 244 6.11 20.16 -3.01
C ALA A 244 5.15 21.13 -3.74
N LEU A 245 3.92 21.24 -3.24
CA LEU A 245 3.10 22.41 -3.58
C LEU A 245 3.66 23.62 -2.84
N PRO A 246 3.60 24.82 -3.44
CA PRO A 246 3.82 26.06 -2.70
C PRO A 246 2.86 26.12 -1.52
N VAL A 247 3.35 26.56 -0.36
CA VAL A 247 2.54 26.84 0.84
C VAL A 247 1.67 28.06 0.57
#